data_AF-A0A831SGN4-F1
#
_entry.id   AF-A0A831SGN4-F1
#
_cell.length_a   1.000
_cell.length_b   1.000
_cell.length_c   1.000
_cell.angle_alpha   90.00
_cell.angle_beta   90.00
_cell.angle_gamma   90.00
#
_symmetry.space_group_name_H-M   'P 1'
#
loop_
_entity.id
_entity.type
_entity.pdbx_description
1 polymer ?
#
loop_
_entity_poly.entity_id
_entity_poly.type
_entity_poly.pdbx_seq_one_letter_code
_entity_poly.pdbx_strand_id
1 'polypeptide(L)'
;MKHANPWSVATRFVILPLLILAIWSRIWIGWYSLVFVVLLVVWSLVNPTLFPRYTKIDNWWSKSVLGEYFWSNRDNILVPEHHYNVIKVLTFLQTIGGIILIVGLYKLDILLTII
;
A
#
# COMPACT_ATOMS: atom_id res chain seq x y z
N MET A 1 7.93 -4.46 -15.56
CA MET A 1 6.49 -4.28 -15.86
C MET A 1 5.66 -5.57 -15.73
N LYS A 2 5.80 -6.41 -14.69
CA LYS A 2 4.84 -7.51 -14.40
C LYS A 2 3.69 -7.04 -13.48
N HIS A 3 3.85 -5.89 -12.82
CA HIS A 3 2.93 -5.36 -11.79
C HIS A 3 1.78 -4.48 -12.30
N ALA A 4 1.65 -4.27 -13.61
CA ALA A 4 0.61 -3.37 -14.15
C ALA A 4 -0.78 -4.01 -14.24
N ASN A 5 -1.00 -5.17 -13.58
CA ASN A 5 -2.32 -5.79 -13.56
C ASN A 5 -3.22 -5.04 -12.56
N PRO A 6 -4.34 -4.44 -13.00
CA PRO A 6 -5.26 -3.71 -12.13
C PRO A 6 -5.76 -4.55 -10.94
N TRP A 7 -5.87 -5.87 -11.14
CA TRP A 7 -6.28 -6.79 -10.09
C TRP A 7 -5.24 -6.97 -8.98
N SER A 8 -3.94 -6.98 -9.33
CA SER A 8 -2.87 -7.00 -8.33
C SER A 8 -2.85 -5.71 -7.52
N VAL A 9 -3.20 -4.58 -8.13
CA VAL A 9 -3.26 -3.30 -7.44
C VAL A 9 -4.47 -3.26 -6.51
N ALA A 10 -5.67 -3.56 -7.00
CA ALA A 10 -6.89 -3.59 -6.22
C ALA A 10 -6.77 -4.50 -4.97
N THR A 11 -6.20 -5.70 -5.14
CA THR A 11 -5.98 -6.63 -4.02
C THR A 11 -5.01 -6.07 -2.97
N ARG A 12 -4.02 -5.23 -3.34
CA ARG A 12 -3.13 -4.55 -2.36
C ARG A 12 -3.86 -3.46 -1.58
N PHE A 13 -4.78 -2.73 -2.21
CA PHE A 13 -5.57 -1.71 -1.53
C PHE A 13 -6.44 -2.29 -0.41
N VAL A 14 -6.90 -3.52 -0.55
CA VAL A 14 -7.72 -4.22 0.46
C VAL A 14 -6.88 -4.73 1.65
N ILE A 15 -5.56 -4.93 1.48
CA ILE A 15 -4.71 -5.45 2.55
C ILE A 15 -4.65 -4.50 3.74
N LEU A 16 -4.52 -3.19 3.49
CA LEU A 16 -4.39 -2.19 4.55
C LEU A 16 -5.62 -2.13 5.48
N PRO A 17 -6.88 -1.99 4.99
CA PRO A 17 -8.05 -2.02 5.86
C PRO A 17 -8.23 -3.37 6.56
N LEU A 18 -7.91 -4.50 5.91
CA LEU A 18 -7.93 -5.81 6.56
C LEU A 18 -6.89 -5.92 7.68
N LEU A 19 -5.71 -5.33 7.49
CA LEU A 19 -4.63 -5.33 8.47
C LEU A 19 -4.99 -4.44 9.67
N ILE A 20 -5.62 -3.29 9.43
CA ILE A 20 -6.21 -2.45 10.48
C ILE A 20 -7.21 -3.28 11.30
N LEU A 21 -8.18 -3.93 10.66
CA LEU A 21 -9.19 -4.76 11.33
C LEU A 21 -8.55 -5.92 12.11
N ALA A 22 -7.55 -6.60 11.55
CA ALA A 22 -6.82 -7.67 12.22
C ALA A 22 -6.17 -7.16 13.51
N ILE A 23 -5.48 -6.00 13.47
CA ILE A 23 -4.83 -5.42 14.64
C ILE A 23 -5.88 -4.93 15.66
N TRP A 24 -6.95 -4.31 15.20
CA TRP A 24 -8.03 -3.83 16.07
C TRP A 24 -8.74 -4.98 16.80
N SER A 25 -8.91 -6.11 16.11
CA SER A 25 -9.50 -7.32 16.67
C SER A 25 -8.64 -8.00 17.75
N ARG A 26 -7.41 -7.52 18.03
CA ARG A 26 -6.52 -8.09 19.05
C ARG A 26 -7.14 -8.11 20.45
N ILE A 27 -8.05 -7.18 20.78
CA ILE A 27 -8.74 -7.18 22.08
C ILE A 27 -9.74 -8.34 22.17
N TRP A 28 -10.35 -8.71 21.04
CA TRP A 28 -11.44 -9.69 20.96
C TRP A 28 -10.89 -11.11 20.76
N ILE A 29 -9.87 -11.25 19.91
CA ILE A 29 -9.33 -12.54 19.44
C ILE A 29 -7.94 -12.82 20.07
N GLY A 30 -7.37 -11.87 20.82
CA GLY A 30 -6.09 -12.04 21.50
C GLY A 30 -4.92 -12.31 20.53
N TRP A 31 -4.08 -13.29 20.87
CA TRP A 31 -2.87 -13.64 20.12
C TRP A 31 -3.15 -14.17 18.70
N TYR A 32 -4.37 -14.69 18.45
CA TYR A 32 -4.76 -15.14 17.12
C TYR A 32 -4.83 -14.01 16.09
N SER A 33 -4.94 -12.74 16.52
CA SER A 33 -4.83 -11.59 15.62
C SER A 33 -3.50 -11.57 14.84
N LEU A 34 -2.40 -12.05 15.45
CA LEU A 34 -1.11 -12.14 14.79
C LEU A 34 -1.12 -13.10 13.61
N VAL A 35 -1.91 -14.18 13.66
CA VAL A 35 -2.05 -15.12 12.55
C VAL A 35 -2.64 -14.42 11.33
N PHE A 36 -3.69 -13.60 11.53
CA PHE A 36 -4.28 -12.80 10.45
C PHE A 36 -3.31 -11.77 9.89
N VAL A 37 -2.54 -11.10 10.76
CA VAL A 37 -1.50 -10.15 10.32
C VAL A 37 -0.45 -10.86 9.48
N VAL A 38 0.09 -11.99 9.94
CA VAL A 38 1.09 -12.77 9.20
C VAL A 38 0.52 -13.25 7.87
N LEU A 39 -0.71 -13.75 7.85
CA LEU A 39 -1.37 -14.21 6.63
C LEU A 39 -1.51 -13.07 5.61
N LEU A 40 -1.91 -11.87 6.05
CA LEU A 40 -2.00 -10.69 5.18
C LEU A 40 -0.64 -10.22 4.67
N VAL A 41 0.42 -10.29 5.50
CA VAL A 41 1.79 -9.99 5.08
C VAL A 41 2.27 -10.99 4.02
N VAL A 42 2.07 -12.29 4.25
CA VAL A 42 2.40 -13.35 3.28
C VAL A 42 1.61 -13.15 1.99
N TRP A 43 0.31 -12.84 2.10
CA TRP A 43 -0.53 -12.53 0.94
C TRP A 43 0.04 -11.34 0.16
N SER A 44 0.44 -10.26 0.82
CA SER A 44 1.06 -9.09 0.17
C SER A 44 2.29 -9.43 -0.67
N LEU A 45 3.11 -10.38 -0.19
CA LEU A 45 4.31 -10.85 -0.88
C LEU A 45 3.99 -11.78 -2.06
N VAL A 46 2.99 -12.66 -1.92
CA VAL A 46 2.59 -13.63 -2.94
C VAL A 46 1.70 -13.02 -4.02
N ASN A 47 0.86 -12.05 -3.65
CA ASN A 47 -0.05 -11.35 -4.54
C ASN A 47 0.60 -10.87 -5.87
N PRO A 48 1.76 -10.17 -5.88
CA PRO A 48 2.44 -9.78 -7.12
C PRO A 48 2.87 -10.92 -8.04
N THR A 49 3.11 -12.13 -7.52
CA THR A 49 3.61 -13.26 -8.31
C THR A 49 2.47 -14.06 -8.95
N LEU A 50 1.26 -13.97 -8.41
CA LEU A 50 0.08 -14.67 -8.90
C LEU A 50 -0.53 -14.04 -10.16
N PHE A 51 -0.32 -12.75 -10.39
CA PHE A 51 -0.96 -12.05 -11.50
C PHE A 51 -0.08 -12.00 -12.76
N PRO A 52 -0.60 -12.39 -13.93
CA PRO A 52 0.13 -12.32 -15.17
C PRO A 52 0.37 -10.87 -15.60
N ARG A 53 1.39 -10.69 -16.43
CA ARG A 53 1.78 -9.39 -17.00
C ARG A 53 0.61 -8.80 -17.81
N TYR A 54 0.11 -7.65 -17.39
CA TYR A 54 -0.89 -6.91 -18.16
C TYR A 54 -0.22 -6.22 -19.35
N THR A 55 -0.76 -6.42 -20.56
CA THR A 55 -0.15 -6.00 -21.84
C THR A 55 -0.66 -4.65 -22.36
N LYS A 56 -1.71 -4.09 -21.75
CA LYS A 56 -2.28 -2.79 -22.14
C LYS A 56 -2.09 -1.76 -21.02
N ILE A 57 -1.93 -0.48 -21.35
CA ILE A 57 -1.85 0.61 -20.36
C ILE A 57 -3.00 1.56 -20.66
N ASP A 58 -4.22 1.06 -20.52
CA ASP A 58 -5.47 1.77 -20.80
C ASP A 58 -6.09 2.39 -19.54
N ASN A 59 -5.92 1.73 -18.39
CA ASN A 59 -6.58 2.12 -17.14
C ASN A 59 -5.68 2.93 -16.19
N TRP A 60 -6.31 3.73 -15.31
CA TRP A 60 -5.63 4.56 -14.32
C TRP A 60 -4.66 3.76 -13.43
N TRP A 61 -5.08 2.59 -12.97
CA TRP A 61 -4.25 1.67 -12.19
C TRP A 61 -2.93 1.30 -12.89
N SER A 62 -2.98 1.04 -14.19
CA SER A 62 -1.80 0.71 -14.99
C SER A 62 -0.88 1.91 -15.16
N LYS A 63 -1.44 3.13 -15.27
CA LYS A 63 -0.67 4.38 -15.30
C LYS A 63 0.03 4.68 -13.97
N SER A 64 -0.61 4.42 -12.84
CA SER A 64 0.00 4.58 -11.51
C SER A 64 1.23 3.68 -11.34
N VAL A 65 1.13 2.40 -11.72
CA VAL A 65 2.27 1.46 -11.67
C VAL A 65 3.39 1.88 -12.63
N LEU A 66 3.05 2.45 -13.78
CA LEU A 66 4.05 2.99 -14.70
C LEU A 66 4.77 4.19 -14.08
N GLY A 67 4.05 5.06 -13.36
CA GLY A 67 4.63 6.16 -12.59
C GLY A 67 5.62 5.67 -11.52
N GLU A 68 5.28 4.63 -10.77
CA GLU A 68 6.19 3.97 -9.81
C GLU A 68 7.46 3.46 -10.50
N TYR A 69 7.34 2.84 -11.69
CA TYR A 69 8.49 2.37 -12.45
C TYR A 69 9.43 3.51 -12.87
N PHE A 70 8.87 4.62 -13.38
CA PHE A 70 9.67 5.80 -13.75
C PHE A 70 10.34 6.42 -12.52
N TRP A 71 9.63 6.55 -11.41
CA TRP A 71 10.19 7.09 -10.17
C TRP A 71 11.28 6.20 -9.56
N SER A 72 11.10 4.87 -9.62
CA SER A 72 12.09 3.91 -9.16
C SER A 72 13.36 3.93 -10.01
N ASN A 73 13.26 4.31 -11.29
CA ASN A 73 14.38 4.42 -12.22
C ASN A 73 14.77 5.86 -12.53
N ARG A 74 14.39 6.82 -11.67
CA ARG A 74 14.60 8.26 -11.89
C ARG A 74 16.08 8.65 -12.07
N ASP A 75 17.00 7.84 -11.55
CA ASP A 75 18.44 8.07 -11.72
C ASP A 75 18.90 7.79 -13.17
N ASN A 76 18.14 6.98 -13.91
CA ASN A 76 18.40 6.62 -15.30
C ASN A 76 17.40 7.23 -16.30
N ILE A 77 16.22 7.64 -15.83
CA ILE A 77 15.15 8.19 -16.66
C ILE A 77 14.80 9.60 -16.16
N LEU A 78 14.90 10.58 -17.05
CA LEU A 78 14.58 11.97 -16.74
C LEU A 78 13.10 12.12 -16.36
N VAL A 79 12.86 12.43 -15.09
CA VAL A 79 11.54 12.81 -14.56
C VAL A 79 11.49 14.34 -14.45
N PRO A 80 10.42 15.02 -14.91
CA PRO A 80 10.30 16.48 -14.76
C PRO A 80 10.37 16.94 -13.29
N GLU A 81 11.06 18.05 -13.04
CA GLU A 81 11.31 18.56 -11.68
C GLU A 81 10.04 18.84 -10.88
N HIS A 82 8.95 19.28 -11.54
CA HIS A 82 7.70 19.57 -10.86
C HIS A 82 7.12 18.33 -10.12
N HIS A 83 7.40 17.12 -10.62
CA HIS A 83 6.93 15.89 -9.98
C HIS A 83 7.68 15.57 -8.69
N TYR A 84 8.94 16.01 -8.56
CA TYR A 84 9.74 15.74 -7.35
C TYR A 84 9.12 16.37 -6.11
N ASN A 85 8.71 17.63 -6.21
CA ASN A 85 8.10 18.34 -5.07
C ASN A 85 6.76 17.72 -4.68
N VAL A 86 5.92 17.40 -5.66
CA VAL A 86 4.63 16.74 -5.43
C VAL A 86 4.82 15.39 -4.75
N ILE A 87 5.74 14.56 -5.25
CA ILE A 87 6.01 13.23 -4.67
C ILE A 87 6.58 13.36 -3.26
N LYS A 88 7.52 14.28 -3.01
CA LYS A 88 8.06 14.52 -1.67
C LYS A 88 6.99 14.91 -0.66
N VAL A 89 6.10 15.84 -1.03
CA VAL A 89 4.99 16.27 -0.16
C VAL A 89 4.03 15.12 0.11
N LEU A 90 3.66 14.36 -0.92
CA LEU A 90 2.78 13.20 -0.77
C LEU A 90 3.41 12.11 0.11
N THR A 91 4.69 11.79 -0.09
CA THR A 91 5.42 10.83 0.75
C THR A 91 5.53 11.32 2.20
N PHE A 92 5.75 12.62 2.41
CA PHE A 92 5.79 13.20 3.75
C PHE A 92 4.44 13.07 4.46
N LEU A 93 3.36 13.47 3.80
CA LEU A 93 1.99 13.33 4.31
C LEU A 93 1.65 11.86 4.59
N GLN A 94 1.99 10.94 3.67
CA GLN A 94 1.78 9.51 3.83
C GLN A 94 2.56 8.95 5.04
N THR A 95 3.79 9.43 5.27
CA THR A 95 4.60 9.01 6.42
C THR A 95 3.96 9.47 7.73
N ILE A 96 3.50 10.73 7.79
CA ILE A 96 2.79 11.26 8.95
C ILE A 96 1.51 10.46 9.23
N GLY A 97 0.68 10.25 8.21
CA GLY A 97 -0.54 9.44 8.33
C GLY A 97 -0.24 8.02 8.81
N GLY A 98 0.81 7.39 8.29
CA GLY A 98 1.25 6.07 8.75
C GLY A 98 1.63 6.03 10.24
N ILE A 99 2.32 7.06 10.73
CA ILE A 99 2.66 7.18 12.17
C ILE A 99 1.40 7.35 13.01
N ILE A 100 0.47 8.23 12.59
CA ILE A 100 -0.81 8.46 13.27
C ILE A 100 -1.60 7.15 13.34
N LEU A 101 -1.69 6.41 12.24
CA LEU A 101 -2.37 5.12 12.17
C LEU A 101 -1.75 4.10 13.14
N ILE A 102 -0.41 4.00 13.20
CA ILE A 102 0.28 3.10 14.15
C ILE A 102 -0.07 3.47 15.60
N VAL A 103 -0.09 4.76 15.93
CA VAL A 103 -0.46 5.24 17.27
C VAL A 103 -1.94 4.95 17.57
N GLY A 104 -2.83 5.17 16.60
CA GLY A 104 -4.25 4.87 16.71
C GLY A 104 -4.51 3.38 16.95
N LEU A 105 -3.83 2.51 16.21
CA LEU A 105 -3.88 1.06 16.39
C LEU A 105 -3.28 0.62 17.74
N TYR A 106 -2.20 1.26 18.21
CA TYR A 106 -1.61 0.96 19.50
C TYR A 106 -2.51 1.36 20.66
N LYS A 107 -3.15 2.54 20.59
CA LYS A 107 -4.07 3.04 21.61
C LYS A 107 -5.50 2.52 21.48
N LEU A 108 -5.83 1.88 20.35
CA LEU A 108 -7.18 1.46 19.95
C LEU A 108 -8.15 2.65 19.91
N ASP A 109 -7.65 3.80 19.47
CA ASP A 109 -8.42 5.04 19.30
C ASP A 109 -9.00 5.10 17.88
N ILE A 110 -10.33 5.18 17.78
CA ILE A 110 -11.06 5.20 16.51
C ILE A 110 -10.71 6.45 15.69
N LEU A 111 -10.60 7.62 16.34
CA LEU A 111 -10.35 8.89 15.63
C LEU A 111 -8.98 8.88 14.97
N LEU A 112 -7.96 8.40 15.68
CA LEU A 112 -6.61 8.28 15.14
C LEU A 112 -6.47 7.18 14.09
N THR A 113 -7.40 6.23 14.02
CA THR A 113 -7.37 5.13 13.04
C THR A 113 -8.03 5.51 11.71
N ILE A 114 -8.92 6.51 11.70
CA ILE A 114 -9.72 6.91 10.52
C ILE A 114 -9.15 8.16 9.82
N ILE A 115 -8.38 8.99 10.53
CA ILE A 115 -7.69 10.19 10.01
C ILE A 115 -6.57 9.81 9.02
#